data_AF-A0A6P5QER4-F1
#
_entry.id   AF-A0A6P5QER4-F1
#
_cell.length_a   1.000
_cell.length_b   1.000
_cell.length_c   1.000
_cell.angle_alpha   90.00
_cell.angle_beta   90.00
_cell.angle_gamma   90.00
#
_symmetry.space_group_name_H-M   'P 1'
#
loop_
_entity.id
_entity.type
_entity.pdbx_description
1 polymer ?
#
loop_
_entity_poly.entity_id
_entity_poly.type
_entity_poly.pdbx_seq_one_letter_code
_entity_poly.pdbx_strand_id
1 'polypeptide(L)'
;MAENTDRNQIEKLLNRVKELEQEVISLDLRSQFPSSRDSEDSNLKHEADDLAKEIRYTHILNRVLPADIRVLAWAPVEPSFSARFSCLERTYRYFFPRADLDIATMNYAAQKYVGTHDFRNLCKMDVANGVINFQRTILSAQVQLVAQSPGEERRQEPFQLCQFEVIGQAFLYHQVRCMMAILFLIGQGMEKPEIIDELLNIQKNPQKPQYSMAVEFPLVLYDCKFENTKWIYDHEVQEFNVTHLQQLWANHAVKTHMLYSMLQGLDSVMVTCAAGTKMDEATEWRNIQPSVIKHTSAFVEGVKMRTYKPLMDRPKCQGLESRIQHFVRRGRIEHPHLLHKEETKAKRDCADKEENTVLENPSKRVCIIDAEINSIV
;
A
#
# COMPACT_ATOMS: atom_id res chain seq x y z
N MET A 1 -34.32 16.09 3.79
CA MET A 1 -33.31 16.32 2.72
C MET A 1 -31.88 16.11 3.23
N ALA A 2 -31.52 16.56 4.45
CA ALA A 2 -30.14 16.45 4.97
C ALA A 2 -29.67 15.02 5.37
N GLU A 3 -30.52 14.16 5.95
CA GLU A 3 -30.16 12.75 6.25
C GLU A 3 -29.80 11.94 4.99
N ASN A 4 -30.31 12.35 3.82
CA ASN A 4 -30.03 11.69 2.55
C ASN A 4 -28.62 12.01 2.04
N THR A 5 -28.07 13.18 2.38
CA THR A 5 -26.72 13.60 1.93
C THR A 5 -25.64 12.81 2.67
N ASP A 6 -25.76 12.67 3.99
CA ASP A 6 -24.80 11.90 4.80
C ASP A 6 -24.86 10.40 4.46
N ARG A 7 -26.06 9.84 4.23
CA ARG A 7 -26.22 8.45 3.78
C ARG A 7 -25.62 8.21 2.39
N ASN A 8 -25.84 9.11 1.44
CA ASN A 8 -25.24 9.00 0.10
C ASN A 8 -23.70 9.08 0.14
N GLN A 9 -23.13 9.88 1.04
CA GLN A 9 -21.67 9.93 1.23
C GLN A 9 -21.12 8.66 1.90
N ILE A 10 -21.87 8.07 2.83
CA ILE A 10 -21.51 6.79 3.46
C ILE A 10 -21.63 5.63 2.46
N GLU A 11 -22.66 5.60 1.61
CA GLU A 11 -22.73 4.63 0.51
C GLU A 11 -21.61 4.85 -0.51
N LYS A 12 -21.24 6.11 -0.80
CA LYS A 12 -20.10 6.43 -1.65
C LYS A 12 -18.78 5.96 -1.04
N LEU A 13 -18.58 6.10 0.28
CA LEU A 13 -17.46 5.51 1.00
C LEU A 13 -17.46 3.99 0.86
N LEU A 14 -18.57 3.33 1.20
CA LEU A 14 -18.67 1.88 1.20
C LEU A 14 -18.46 1.28 -0.19
N ASN A 15 -19.02 1.90 -1.23
CA ASN A 15 -18.80 1.47 -2.61
C ASN A 15 -17.37 1.72 -3.04
N ARG A 16 -16.73 2.81 -2.59
CA ARG A 16 -15.36 3.15 -2.99
C ARG A 16 -14.31 2.34 -2.25
N VAL A 17 -14.50 2.06 -0.96
CA VAL A 17 -13.64 1.18 -0.16
C VAL A 17 -13.68 -0.24 -0.74
N LYS A 18 -14.88 -0.75 -1.09
CA LYS A 18 -15.01 -2.04 -1.78
C LYS A 18 -14.35 -2.11 -3.16
N GLU A 19 -14.20 -0.97 -3.83
CA GLU A 19 -13.65 -0.91 -5.19
C GLU A 19 -12.14 -0.69 -5.23
N LEU A 20 -11.50 -0.19 -4.16
CA LEU A 20 -10.14 0.34 -4.24
C LEU A 20 -9.31 0.10 -2.98
N GLU A 21 -8.52 -0.96 -3.01
CA GLU A 21 -7.48 -1.32 -2.03
C GLU A 21 -6.36 -0.26 -1.85
N GLN A 22 -6.44 0.93 -2.49
CA GLN A 22 -5.29 1.85 -2.64
C GLN A 22 -5.61 3.36 -2.75
N GLU A 23 -6.78 3.85 -2.31
CA GLU A 23 -7.07 5.30 -2.37
C GLU A 23 -7.35 5.93 -0.99
N VAL A 24 -6.87 7.17 -0.81
CA VAL A 24 -7.22 8.04 0.32
C VAL A 24 -8.49 8.82 -0.04
N ILE A 25 -9.47 8.87 0.87
CA ILE A 25 -10.78 9.51 0.63
C ILE A 25 -10.97 10.70 1.58
N SER A 26 -11.55 11.79 1.05
CA SER A 26 -12.05 12.91 1.86
C SER A 26 -13.58 12.97 1.77
N LEU A 27 -14.22 13.38 2.87
CA LEU A 27 -15.67 13.51 2.99
C LEU A 27 -16.09 14.92 3.34
N ASP A 28 -17.28 15.33 2.92
CA ASP A 28 -17.86 16.62 3.27
C ASP A 28 -18.94 16.37 4.33
N LEU A 29 -18.61 16.58 5.61
CA LEU A 29 -19.51 16.30 6.73
C LEU A 29 -20.12 17.60 7.28
N ARG A 30 -21.31 17.48 7.88
CA ARG A 30 -21.91 18.58 8.64
C ARG A 30 -21.07 18.86 9.87
N SER A 31 -20.81 20.13 10.17
CA SER A 31 -20.05 20.57 11.35
C SER A 31 -20.84 21.57 12.19
N GLN A 32 -20.62 21.55 13.51
CA GLN A 32 -21.15 22.54 14.45
C GLN A 32 -20.20 23.72 14.67
N PHE A 33 -18.99 23.69 14.12
CA PHE A 33 -18.07 24.83 14.19
C PHE A 33 -18.62 26.05 13.42
N PRO A 34 -18.57 27.26 13.99
CA PRO A 34 -18.99 28.48 13.31
C PRO A 34 -18.18 28.73 12.02
N SER A 35 -18.81 29.40 11.06
CA SER A 35 -18.37 29.50 9.66
C SER A 35 -17.25 30.52 9.39
N SER A 36 -16.78 31.25 10.39
CA SER A 36 -15.79 32.32 10.19
C SER A 36 -15.09 32.65 11.52
N ARG A 37 -13.79 32.41 11.61
CA ARG A 37 -12.92 33.18 12.51
C ARG A 37 -12.04 34.03 11.61
N ASP A 38 -12.54 35.22 11.28
CA ASP A 38 -11.65 36.29 10.87
C ASP A 38 -10.71 36.59 12.05
N SER A 39 -9.41 36.49 11.78
CA SER A 39 -8.32 37.17 12.50
C SER A 39 -8.09 36.85 13.98
N GLU A 40 -6.92 36.23 14.23
CA GLU A 40 -6.03 36.45 15.38
C GLU A 40 -6.67 36.73 16.76
N ASP A 41 -7.09 35.67 17.46
CA ASP A 41 -6.90 35.60 18.91
C ASP A 41 -7.06 34.15 19.42
N SER A 42 -5.92 33.48 19.59
CA SER A 42 -5.81 32.11 20.07
C SER A 42 -6.06 32.01 21.57
N ASN A 43 -7.31 31.87 21.99
CA ASN A 43 -7.65 31.39 23.33
C ASN A 43 -7.79 29.85 23.33
N LEU A 44 -6.71 29.16 23.72
CA LEU A 44 -6.63 27.69 23.87
C LEU A 44 -7.73 27.06 24.75
N LYS A 45 -8.38 27.85 25.63
CA LYS A 45 -9.51 27.39 26.44
C LYS A 45 -10.82 27.23 25.65
N HIS A 46 -11.00 27.98 24.56
CA HIS A 46 -12.21 27.90 23.74
C HIS A 46 -12.18 26.70 22.79
N GLU A 47 -11.00 26.31 22.29
CA GLU A 47 -10.87 25.18 21.36
C GLU A 47 -11.32 23.84 21.96
N ALA A 48 -11.00 23.57 23.23
CA ALA A 48 -11.39 22.32 23.88
C ALA A 48 -12.91 22.24 24.15
N ASP A 49 -13.55 23.37 24.49
CA ASP A 49 -15.00 23.45 24.71
C ASP A 49 -15.78 23.39 23.38
N ASP A 50 -15.22 23.98 22.31
CA ASP A 50 -15.79 23.89 20.95
C ASP A 50 -15.67 22.45 20.39
N LEU A 51 -14.56 21.75 20.66
CA LEU A 51 -14.37 20.33 20.29
C LEU A 51 -15.34 19.39 21.02
N ALA A 52 -15.61 19.65 22.31
CA ALA A 52 -16.54 18.84 23.09
C ALA A 52 -18.00 18.96 22.63
N LYS A 53 -18.34 20.06 21.93
CA LYS A 53 -19.67 20.29 21.34
C LYS A 53 -19.81 19.73 19.93
N GLU A 54 -18.72 19.36 19.29
CA GLU A 54 -18.74 18.86 17.92
C GLU A 54 -19.30 17.43 17.82
N ILE A 55 -19.77 17.06 16.64
CA ILE A 55 -20.33 15.75 16.35
C ILE A 55 -19.26 14.65 16.50
N ARG A 56 -19.62 13.55 17.17
CA ARG A 56 -18.76 12.36 17.31
C ARG A 56 -18.74 11.53 16.02
N TYR A 57 -18.09 12.04 14.98
CA TYR A 57 -18.09 11.45 13.63
C TYR A 57 -17.64 9.99 13.62
N THR A 58 -16.51 9.68 14.28
CA THR A 58 -15.93 8.34 14.37
C THR A 58 -16.93 7.32 14.93
N HIS A 59 -17.61 7.67 16.01
CA HIS A 59 -18.61 6.81 16.65
C HIS A 59 -19.86 6.59 15.76
N ILE A 60 -20.34 7.62 15.06
CA ILE A 60 -21.50 7.49 14.16
C ILE A 60 -21.16 6.63 12.95
N LEU A 61 -20.01 6.88 12.31
CA LEU A 61 -19.58 6.17 11.11
C LEU A 61 -19.29 4.69 11.42
N ASN A 62 -18.59 4.39 12.52
CA ASN A 62 -18.28 3.00 12.88
C ASN A 62 -19.51 2.14 13.20
N ARG A 63 -20.68 2.73 13.46
CA ARG A 63 -21.95 1.98 13.65
C ARG A 63 -22.55 1.46 12.36
N VAL A 64 -22.24 2.08 11.23
CA VAL A 64 -22.80 1.73 9.91
C VAL A 64 -21.78 1.07 8.99
N LEU A 65 -20.50 1.13 9.34
CA LEU A 65 -19.42 0.47 8.61
C LEU A 65 -19.33 -1.03 8.99
N PRO A 66 -18.94 -1.91 8.04
CA PRO A 66 -18.72 -3.33 8.31
C PRO A 66 -17.56 -3.53 9.29
N ALA A 67 -17.41 -4.73 9.84
CA ALA A 67 -16.43 -5.00 10.89
C ALA A 67 -14.97 -4.68 10.51
N ASP A 68 -14.63 -4.89 9.24
CA ASP A 68 -13.29 -4.73 8.72
C ASP A 68 -12.91 -3.29 8.35
N ILE A 69 -13.87 -2.35 8.39
CA ILE A 69 -13.64 -0.92 8.09
C ILE A 69 -13.88 -0.10 9.35
N ARG A 70 -12.88 0.69 9.77
CA ARG A 70 -12.94 1.53 10.97
C ARG A 70 -12.39 2.92 10.71
N VAL A 71 -13.15 3.93 11.12
CA VAL A 71 -12.69 5.32 11.24
C VAL A 71 -12.02 5.48 12.60
N LEU A 72 -10.71 5.73 12.58
CA LEU A 72 -9.90 5.86 13.80
C LEU A 72 -9.95 7.27 14.38
N ALA A 73 -9.87 8.27 13.51
CA ALA A 73 -9.80 9.67 13.86
C ALA A 73 -10.42 10.55 12.78
N TRP A 74 -10.58 11.82 13.11
CA TRP A 74 -10.99 12.86 12.17
C TRP A 74 -10.18 14.14 12.42
N ALA A 75 -10.12 15.02 11.43
CA ALA A 75 -9.51 16.34 11.58
C ALA A 75 -10.29 17.38 10.76
N PRO A 76 -10.52 18.60 11.31
CA PRO A 76 -11.02 19.71 10.51
C PRO A 76 -9.92 20.17 9.55
N VAL A 77 -10.29 20.40 8.29
CA VAL A 77 -9.36 20.86 7.25
C VAL A 77 -9.95 22.02 6.46
N GLU A 78 -9.08 22.78 5.80
CA GLU A 78 -9.48 23.89 4.91
C GLU A 78 -10.36 23.39 3.74
N PRO A 79 -11.30 24.20 3.23
CA PRO A 79 -12.16 23.80 2.10
C PRO A 79 -11.39 23.40 0.83
N SER A 80 -10.20 23.97 0.62
CA SER A 80 -9.31 23.67 -0.51
C SER A 80 -8.52 22.36 -0.35
N PHE A 81 -8.55 21.75 0.84
CA PHE A 81 -7.81 20.53 1.13
C PHE A 81 -8.28 19.35 0.26
N SER A 82 -7.32 18.55 -0.21
CA SER A 82 -7.56 17.30 -0.91
C SER A 82 -6.70 16.19 -0.31
N ALA A 83 -7.33 15.13 0.18
CA ALA A 83 -6.58 13.99 0.75
C ALA A 83 -5.61 13.35 -0.28
N ARG A 84 -5.90 13.49 -1.56
CA ARG A 84 -5.03 13.00 -2.65
C ARG A 84 -3.86 13.95 -2.92
N PHE A 85 -4.16 15.23 -3.16
CA PHE A 85 -3.16 16.20 -3.64
C PHE A 85 -2.40 16.90 -2.52
N SER A 86 -2.98 17.02 -1.32
CA SER A 86 -2.36 17.60 -0.13
C SER A 86 -1.50 16.59 0.64
N CYS A 87 -1.50 15.30 0.26
CA CYS A 87 -0.66 14.28 0.87
C CYS A 87 0.80 14.45 0.44
N LEU A 88 1.69 14.67 1.40
CA LEU A 88 3.11 14.92 1.19
C LEU A 88 3.89 13.62 0.96
N GLU A 89 3.62 12.60 1.77
CA GLU A 89 4.34 11.34 1.79
C GLU A 89 3.37 10.19 2.07
N ARG A 90 3.61 9.05 1.44
CA ARG A 90 2.87 7.81 1.65
C ARG A 90 3.86 6.73 2.08
N THR A 91 3.54 6.05 3.16
CA THR A 91 4.33 4.92 3.67
C THR A 91 3.58 3.64 3.39
N TYR A 92 4.18 2.75 2.63
CA TYR A 92 3.69 1.39 2.43
C TYR A 92 4.57 0.40 3.18
N ARG A 93 3.94 -0.63 3.76
CA ARG A 93 4.63 -1.80 4.32
C ARG A 93 4.16 -3.06 3.63
N TYR A 94 5.09 -3.90 3.24
CA TYR A 94 4.82 -5.22 2.71
C TYR A 94 5.39 -6.28 3.65
N PHE A 95 4.54 -7.11 4.24
CA PHE A 95 4.94 -8.13 5.21
C PHE A 95 5.18 -9.50 4.55
N PHE A 96 6.21 -10.22 4.97
CA PHE A 96 6.52 -11.55 4.41
C PHE A 96 7.36 -12.39 5.38
N PRO A 97 7.31 -13.73 5.31
CA PRO A 97 8.20 -14.58 6.09
C PRO A 97 9.61 -14.55 5.51
N ARG A 98 10.62 -14.65 6.38
CA ARG A 98 12.04 -14.71 6.04
C ARG A 98 12.35 -15.86 5.10
N ALA A 99 11.79 -17.04 5.36
CA ALA A 99 11.96 -18.23 4.54
C ALA A 99 13.45 -18.51 4.23
N ASP A 100 13.76 -18.71 2.95
CA ASP A 100 15.09 -18.90 2.37
C ASP A 100 15.73 -17.60 1.85
N LEU A 101 15.17 -16.43 2.19
CA LEU A 101 15.55 -15.14 1.61
C LEU A 101 16.78 -14.52 2.29
N ASP A 102 17.70 -14.01 1.48
CA ASP A 102 18.78 -13.12 1.94
C ASP A 102 18.28 -11.69 2.15
N ILE A 103 17.85 -11.44 3.40
CA ILE A 103 17.33 -10.14 3.84
C ILE A 103 18.37 -9.02 3.72
N ALA A 104 19.66 -9.31 3.93
CA ALA A 104 20.70 -8.29 3.86
C ALA A 104 20.88 -7.82 2.41
N THR A 105 20.94 -8.76 1.47
CA THR A 105 21.03 -8.45 0.04
C THR A 105 19.75 -7.77 -0.46
N MET A 106 18.57 -8.19 0.00
CA MET A 106 17.30 -7.49 -0.30
C MET A 106 17.31 -6.04 0.21
N ASN A 107 17.78 -5.79 1.43
CA ASN A 107 17.84 -4.43 1.97
C ASN A 107 18.82 -3.55 1.19
N TYR A 108 19.99 -4.09 0.82
CA TYR A 108 20.94 -3.39 -0.04
C TYR A 108 20.33 -3.04 -1.41
N ALA A 109 19.62 -3.99 -2.02
CA ALA A 109 18.91 -3.77 -3.28
C ALA A 109 17.81 -2.71 -3.15
N ALA A 110 17.04 -2.73 -2.05
CA ALA A 110 15.96 -1.76 -1.81
C ALA A 110 16.46 -0.31 -1.80
N GLN A 111 17.68 -0.05 -1.30
CA GLN A 111 18.28 1.30 -1.32
C GLN A 111 18.42 1.87 -2.75
N LYS A 112 18.56 1.02 -3.77
CA LYS A 112 18.67 1.45 -5.17
C LYS A 112 17.39 2.08 -5.71
N TYR A 113 16.25 1.86 -5.07
CA TYR A 113 15.00 2.53 -5.43
C TYR A 113 14.92 3.98 -4.97
N VAL A 114 15.73 4.38 -3.98
CA VAL A 114 15.70 5.74 -3.41
C VAL A 114 16.13 6.76 -4.46
N GLY A 115 15.47 7.92 -4.46
CA GLY A 115 15.66 8.98 -5.44
C GLY A 115 14.51 9.11 -6.41
N THR A 116 14.73 9.89 -7.47
CA THR A 116 13.71 10.17 -8.49
C THR A 116 14.03 9.45 -9.78
N HIS A 117 13.20 8.48 -10.15
CA HIS A 117 13.43 7.59 -11.29
C HIS A 117 12.16 7.37 -12.10
N ASP A 118 12.30 6.88 -13.33
CA ASP A 118 11.18 6.40 -14.15
C ASP A 118 10.90 4.93 -13.82
N PHE A 119 9.74 4.66 -13.23
CA PHE A 119 9.34 3.34 -12.73
C PHE A 119 8.46 2.55 -13.72
N ARG A 120 8.43 2.89 -15.01
CA ARG A 120 7.57 2.18 -16.00
C ARG A 120 7.83 0.66 -16.09
N ASN A 121 9.06 0.23 -15.84
CA ASN A 121 9.45 -1.18 -15.81
C ASN A 121 9.10 -1.87 -14.47
N LEU A 122 8.69 -1.09 -13.47
CA LEU A 122 8.37 -1.48 -12.10
C LEU A 122 6.93 -1.11 -11.73
N CYS A 123 6.02 -1.02 -12.69
CA CYS A 123 4.60 -0.79 -12.45
C CYS A 123 3.75 -1.49 -13.53
N LYS A 124 2.42 -1.42 -13.40
CA LYS A 124 1.50 -1.70 -14.51
C LYS A 124 1.17 -0.38 -15.20
N MET A 125 1.57 -0.23 -16.46
CA MET A 125 1.30 0.99 -17.20
C MET A 125 -0.20 1.15 -17.44
N ASP A 126 -0.76 2.20 -16.85
CA ASP A 126 -2.19 2.52 -16.90
C ASP A 126 -2.46 3.71 -17.83
N VAL A 127 -2.02 3.55 -19.07
CA VAL A 127 -2.16 4.59 -20.12
C VAL A 127 -3.63 4.84 -20.45
N ALA A 128 -4.51 3.87 -20.21
CA ALA A 128 -5.96 4.01 -20.42
C ALA A 128 -6.57 5.11 -19.54
N ASN A 129 -6.01 5.32 -18.34
CA ASN A 129 -6.43 6.34 -17.39
C ASN A 129 -5.59 7.64 -17.51
N GLY A 130 -4.93 7.86 -18.64
CA GLY A 130 -4.17 9.09 -18.92
C GLY A 130 -2.79 9.17 -18.26
N VAL A 131 -2.31 8.09 -17.63
CA VAL A 131 -0.98 8.09 -16.99
C VAL A 131 0.12 7.99 -18.05
N ILE A 132 0.79 9.11 -18.30
CA ILE A 132 1.93 9.21 -19.23
C ILE A 132 3.26 9.54 -18.53
N ASN A 133 3.21 10.05 -17.29
CA ASN A 133 4.40 10.34 -16.48
C ASN A 133 4.65 9.21 -15.45
N PHE A 134 5.76 8.49 -15.64
CA PHE A 134 6.19 7.37 -14.81
C PHE A 134 7.31 7.75 -13.83
N GLN A 135 7.69 9.02 -13.77
CA GLN A 135 8.67 9.50 -12.82
C GLN A 135 8.04 9.56 -11.41
N ARG A 136 8.69 8.94 -10.43
CA ARG A 136 8.30 9.00 -9.02
C ARG A 136 9.53 9.18 -8.13
N THR A 137 9.30 9.76 -6.96
CA THR A 137 10.33 10.02 -5.96
C THR A 137 10.11 9.13 -4.75
N ILE A 138 11.07 8.25 -4.50
CA ILE A 138 11.15 7.40 -3.30
C ILE A 138 12.10 8.09 -2.32
N LEU A 139 11.62 8.34 -1.11
CA LEU A 139 12.34 9.02 -0.04
C LEU A 139 13.11 8.02 0.83
N SER A 140 12.53 6.86 1.11
CA SER A 140 13.14 5.78 1.88
C SER A 140 12.62 4.43 1.36
N ALA A 141 13.48 3.41 1.40
CA ALA A 141 13.13 2.04 1.06
C ALA A 141 14.01 1.09 1.87
N GLN A 142 13.43 0.25 2.72
CA GLN A 142 14.20 -0.60 3.64
C GLN A 142 13.54 -1.97 3.80
N VAL A 143 14.37 -3.01 3.87
CA VAL A 143 13.93 -4.37 4.22
C VAL A 143 14.54 -4.74 5.56
N GLN A 144 13.70 -5.10 6.51
CA GLN A 144 14.13 -5.41 7.87
C GLN A 144 13.28 -6.51 8.50
N LEU A 145 13.83 -7.12 9.55
CA LEU A 145 13.10 -8.04 10.40
C LEU A 145 12.06 -7.24 11.21
N VAL A 146 10.86 -7.79 11.36
CA VAL A 146 9.86 -7.22 12.26
C VAL A 146 10.30 -7.56 13.69
N ALA A 147 10.56 -6.54 14.50
CA ALA A 147 10.97 -6.73 15.89
C ALA A 147 9.88 -7.52 16.65
N GLN A 148 10.24 -8.68 17.19
CA GLN A 148 9.42 -9.40 18.16
C GLN A 148 9.74 -8.86 19.56
N SER A 149 8.78 -8.90 20.47
CA SER A 149 8.92 -8.39 21.84
C SER A 149 10.24 -8.85 22.49
N PRO A 150 10.93 -7.99 23.25
CA PRO A 150 12.20 -8.33 23.88
C PRO A 150 11.98 -9.47 24.88
N GLY A 151 12.55 -10.64 24.60
CA GLY A 151 12.43 -11.83 25.46
C GLY A 151 12.36 -13.16 24.70
N GLU A 152 12.05 -13.16 23.40
CA GLU A 152 12.14 -14.37 22.57
C GLU A 152 13.50 -14.43 21.85
N GLU A 153 14.55 -14.82 22.58
CA GLU A 153 15.77 -15.39 21.98
C GLU A 153 15.47 -16.77 21.39
N ARG A 154 14.49 -16.85 20.48
CA ARG A 154 14.33 -18.03 19.63
C ARG A 154 15.25 -17.82 18.45
N ARG A 155 16.20 -18.73 18.23
CA ARG A 155 16.93 -18.84 16.96
C ARG A 155 15.89 -18.79 15.84
N GLN A 156 15.84 -17.69 15.10
CA GLN A 156 14.68 -17.33 14.27
C GLN A 156 14.71 -18.08 12.94
N GLU A 157 13.96 -19.18 12.99
CA GLU A 157 13.48 -20.09 11.97
C GLU A 157 12.92 -19.40 10.69
N PRO A 158 12.74 -20.15 9.58
CA PRO A 158 12.14 -19.70 8.30
C PRO A 158 10.77 -18.98 8.40
N PHE A 159 10.14 -18.97 9.57
CA PHE A 159 8.86 -18.33 9.87
C PHE A 159 8.97 -16.91 10.44
N GLN A 160 10.19 -16.41 10.70
CA GLN A 160 10.37 -15.04 11.16
C GLN A 160 9.75 -14.04 10.18
N LEU A 161 9.01 -13.06 10.66
CA LEU A 161 8.43 -12.03 9.80
C LEU A 161 9.44 -10.92 9.48
N CYS A 162 9.41 -10.51 8.23
CA CYS A 162 10.13 -9.39 7.65
C CYS A 162 9.12 -8.36 7.12
N GLN A 163 9.59 -7.13 6.96
CA GLN A 163 8.85 -6.08 6.26
C GLN A 163 9.74 -5.37 5.24
N PHE A 164 9.15 -5.03 4.10
CA PHE A 164 9.66 -4.02 3.19
C PHE A 164 8.86 -2.74 3.42
N GLU A 165 9.51 -1.70 3.96
CA GLU A 165 8.92 -0.38 4.12
C GLU A 165 9.41 0.55 3.00
N VAL A 166 8.49 1.25 2.35
CA VAL A 166 8.81 2.23 1.32
C VAL A 166 8.02 3.51 1.54
N ILE A 167 8.73 4.63 1.57
CA ILE A 167 8.19 5.97 1.72
C ILE A 167 8.44 6.72 0.43
N GLY A 168 7.40 7.29 -0.16
CA GLY A 168 7.49 8.07 -1.39
C GLY A 168 6.42 9.15 -1.46
N GLN A 169 6.61 10.13 -2.34
CA GLN A 169 5.62 11.20 -2.52
C GLN A 169 4.33 10.66 -3.17
N ALA A 170 4.49 9.79 -4.17
CA ALA A 170 3.39 9.11 -4.84
C ALA A 170 3.90 7.80 -5.46
N PHE A 171 2.98 6.87 -5.72
CA PHE A 171 3.27 5.58 -6.34
C PHE A 171 2.41 5.39 -7.60
N LEU A 172 2.93 4.64 -8.57
CA LEU A 172 2.20 4.19 -9.75
C LEU A 172 1.39 2.93 -9.43
N TYR A 173 0.45 2.60 -10.30
CA TYR A 173 -0.36 1.40 -10.15
C TYR A 173 0.50 0.13 -10.11
N HIS A 174 0.33 -0.65 -9.03
CA HIS A 174 1.12 -1.83 -8.65
C HIS A 174 2.64 -1.61 -8.49
N GLN A 175 3.09 -0.37 -8.28
CA GLN A 175 4.53 -0.09 -8.20
C GLN A 175 5.22 -0.86 -7.07
N VAL A 176 4.67 -0.77 -5.85
CA VAL A 176 5.26 -1.41 -4.66
C VAL A 176 5.29 -2.94 -4.81
N ARG A 177 4.22 -3.54 -5.36
CA ARG A 177 4.13 -5.00 -5.62
C ARG A 177 5.15 -5.45 -6.67
N CYS A 178 5.40 -4.65 -7.69
CA CYS A 178 6.46 -4.92 -8.67
C CYS A 178 7.85 -4.78 -8.06
N MET A 179 8.10 -3.75 -7.24
CA MET A 179 9.36 -3.58 -6.52
C MET A 179 9.64 -4.80 -5.63
N MET A 180 8.63 -5.21 -4.84
CA MET A 180 8.75 -6.38 -3.96
C MET A 180 9.00 -7.69 -4.74
N ALA A 181 8.40 -7.86 -5.92
CA ALA A 181 8.66 -9.02 -6.76
C ALA A 181 10.13 -9.13 -7.18
N ILE A 182 10.76 -8.01 -7.53
CA ILE A 182 12.20 -7.98 -7.86
C ILE A 182 13.04 -8.28 -6.61
N LEU A 183 12.67 -7.73 -5.45
CA LEU A 183 13.34 -8.04 -4.19
C LEU A 183 13.25 -9.53 -3.85
N PHE A 184 12.13 -10.22 -4.10
CA PHE A 184 12.06 -11.67 -3.93
C PHE A 184 13.03 -12.43 -4.85
N LEU A 185 13.14 -12.05 -6.12
CA LEU A 185 14.10 -12.68 -7.04
C LEU A 185 15.55 -12.52 -6.55
N ILE A 186 15.88 -11.34 -6.01
CA ILE A 186 17.19 -11.04 -5.43
C ILE A 186 17.42 -11.82 -4.13
N GLY A 187 16.44 -11.83 -3.22
CA GLY A 187 16.53 -12.55 -1.95
C GLY A 187 16.68 -14.06 -2.13
N GLN A 188 16.13 -14.62 -3.21
CA GLN A 188 16.32 -16.02 -3.60
C GLN A 188 17.63 -16.28 -4.36
N GLY A 189 18.45 -15.26 -4.60
CA GLY A 189 19.71 -15.37 -5.35
C GLY A 189 19.55 -15.60 -6.85
N MET A 190 18.33 -15.46 -7.39
CA MET A 190 18.06 -15.65 -8.82
C MET A 190 18.44 -14.43 -9.66
N GLU A 191 18.46 -13.24 -9.06
CA GLU A 191 18.93 -11.99 -9.66
C GLU A 191 19.92 -11.31 -8.72
N LYS A 192 20.79 -10.46 -9.30
CA LYS A 192 21.69 -9.61 -8.51
C LYS A 192 21.08 -8.22 -8.28
N PRO A 193 21.47 -7.49 -7.22
CA PRO A 193 20.94 -6.14 -6.95
C PRO A 193 21.01 -5.15 -8.12
N GLU A 194 21.99 -5.29 -9.01
CA GLU A 194 22.19 -4.42 -10.18
C GLU A 194 21.04 -4.51 -11.19
N ILE A 195 20.18 -5.54 -11.12
CA ILE A 195 18.99 -5.63 -11.97
C ILE A 195 18.05 -4.45 -11.78
N ILE A 196 18.02 -3.85 -10.58
CA ILE A 196 17.23 -2.64 -10.32
C ILE A 196 17.75 -1.47 -11.16
N ASP A 197 19.08 -1.30 -11.24
CA ASP A 197 19.69 -0.24 -12.05
C ASP A 197 19.37 -0.44 -13.54
N GLU A 198 19.39 -1.68 -14.02
CA GLU A 198 18.98 -2.03 -15.40
C GLU A 198 17.51 -1.70 -15.66
N LEU A 199 16.61 -2.02 -14.73
CA LEU A 199 15.18 -1.76 -14.86
C LEU A 199 14.83 -0.27 -14.80
N LEU A 200 15.58 0.51 -14.01
CA LEU A 200 15.40 1.97 -13.92
C LEU A 200 16.05 2.72 -15.10
N ASN A 201 17.03 2.12 -15.79
CA ASN A 201 17.66 2.71 -16.97
C ASN A 201 16.80 2.54 -18.24
N ILE A 202 15.88 3.48 -18.45
CA ILE A 202 14.95 3.45 -19.59
C ILE A 202 15.65 3.63 -20.95
N GLN A 203 16.78 4.34 -21.01
CA GLN A 203 17.52 4.53 -22.26
C GLN A 203 18.09 3.22 -22.78
N LYS A 204 18.60 2.38 -21.86
CA LYS A 204 19.08 1.05 -22.19
C LYS A 204 17.93 0.04 -22.33
N ASN A 205 16.93 0.14 -21.46
CA ASN A 205 15.85 -0.82 -21.32
C ASN A 205 14.46 -0.15 -21.39
N PRO A 206 14.00 0.25 -22.58
CA PRO A 206 12.75 1.01 -22.74
C PRO A 206 11.47 0.16 -22.52
N GLN A 207 11.61 -1.16 -22.48
CA GLN A 207 10.49 -2.10 -22.41
C GLN A 207 10.61 -3.01 -21.19
N LYS A 208 9.50 -3.12 -20.45
CA LYS A 208 9.38 -3.93 -19.24
C LYS A 208 9.54 -5.43 -19.55
N PRO A 209 10.49 -6.15 -18.94
CA PRO A 209 10.55 -7.61 -19.04
C PRO A 209 9.35 -8.25 -18.35
N GLN A 210 8.94 -9.44 -18.80
CA GLN A 210 7.85 -10.18 -18.15
C GLN A 210 8.26 -10.77 -16.79
N TYR A 211 7.54 -10.40 -15.75
CA TYR A 211 7.64 -11.00 -14.42
C TYR A 211 6.29 -10.91 -13.69
N SER A 212 6.06 -11.83 -12.76
CA SER A 212 4.89 -11.85 -11.88
C SER A 212 5.05 -10.85 -10.75
N MET A 213 3.95 -10.22 -10.34
CA MET A 213 3.95 -9.29 -9.22
C MET A 213 3.86 -10.06 -7.90
N ALA A 214 4.26 -9.40 -6.80
CA ALA A 214 3.99 -9.89 -5.47
C ALA A 214 2.47 -9.85 -5.20
N VAL A 215 1.94 -10.75 -4.38
CA VAL A 215 0.49 -10.78 -4.01
C VAL A 215 0.05 -9.52 -3.26
N GLU A 216 -1.24 -9.22 -3.21
CA GLU A 216 -1.74 -7.95 -2.61
C GLU A 216 -1.96 -7.98 -1.10
N PHE A 217 -2.44 -9.10 -0.54
CA PHE A 217 -2.91 -9.14 0.84
C PHE A 217 -1.92 -8.66 1.93
N PRO A 218 -0.58 -8.76 1.79
CA PRO A 218 0.34 -8.30 2.82
C PRO A 218 0.87 -6.88 2.57
N LEU A 219 0.39 -6.19 1.53
CA LEU A 219 0.69 -4.80 1.25
C LEU A 219 -0.31 -3.91 2.00
N VAL A 220 0.20 -3.03 2.84
CA VAL A 220 -0.60 -2.11 3.65
C VAL A 220 -0.15 -0.68 3.38
N LEU A 221 -1.11 0.21 3.09
CA LEU A 221 -0.90 1.64 3.20
C LEU A 221 -0.84 1.98 4.69
N TYR A 222 0.36 2.21 5.21
CA TYR A 222 0.61 2.32 6.64
C TYR A 222 0.42 3.75 7.16
N ASP A 223 0.81 4.76 6.38
CA ASP A 223 0.68 6.15 6.80
C ASP A 223 0.58 7.11 5.60
N CYS A 224 -0.07 8.24 5.81
CA CYS A 224 -0.15 9.37 4.89
C CYS A 224 0.12 10.66 5.65
N LYS A 225 1.20 11.34 5.27
CA LYS A 225 1.64 12.57 5.93
C LYS A 225 0.97 13.78 5.28
N PHE A 226 0.36 14.60 6.11
CA PHE A 226 -0.30 15.85 5.72
C PHE A 226 0.28 17.03 6.49
N GLU A 227 0.27 18.20 5.86
CA GLU A 227 0.66 19.44 6.53
C GLU A 227 -0.46 19.92 7.47
N ASN A 228 -0.08 20.43 8.65
CA ASN A 228 -0.98 21.10 9.61
C ASN A 228 -2.24 20.32 10.01
N THR A 229 -2.24 18.99 9.91
CA THR A 229 -3.40 18.17 10.25
C THR A 229 -3.26 17.61 11.67
N LYS A 230 -4.18 18.02 12.55
CA LYS A 230 -4.25 17.52 13.93
C LYS A 230 -5.38 16.51 14.06
N TRP A 231 -5.03 15.23 14.12
CA TRP A 231 -5.98 14.14 14.29
C TRP A 231 -6.62 14.15 15.68
N ILE A 232 -7.95 14.06 15.70
CA ILE A 232 -8.79 14.00 16.89
C ILE A 232 -9.31 12.57 17.03
N TYR A 233 -8.95 11.94 18.15
CA TYR A 233 -9.36 10.59 18.50
C TYR A 233 -10.44 10.64 19.58
N ASP A 234 -11.46 9.80 19.43
CA ASP A 234 -12.47 9.57 20.49
C ASP A 234 -12.00 8.42 21.38
N HIS A 235 -12.04 8.61 22.69
CA HIS A 235 -11.54 7.63 23.66
C HIS A 235 -12.29 6.29 23.59
N GLU A 236 -13.63 6.32 23.56
CA GLU A 236 -14.46 5.10 23.53
C GLU A 236 -14.23 4.32 22.23
N VAL A 237 -14.12 5.04 21.11
CA VAL A 237 -13.84 4.44 19.80
C VAL A 237 -12.43 3.83 19.77
N GLN A 238 -11.44 4.54 20.35
CA GLN A 238 -10.07 4.05 20.41
C GLN A 238 -9.97 2.77 21.25
N GLU A 239 -10.59 2.75 22.44
CA GLU A 239 -10.64 1.58 23.31
C GLU A 239 -11.29 0.38 22.61
N PHE A 240 -12.41 0.61 21.93
CA PHE A 240 -13.08 -0.41 21.13
C PHE A 240 -12.19 -0.97 20.01
N ASN A 241 -11.56 -0.08 19.23
CA ASN A 241 -10.68 -0.49 18.12
C ASN A 241 -9.48 -1.29 18.61
N VAL A 242 -8.83 -0.86 19.71
CA VAL A 242 -7.72 -1.59 20.32
C VAL A 242 -8.17 -2.98 20.77
N THR A 243 -9.30 -3.07 21.48
CA THR A 243 -9.84 -4.36 21.96
C THR A 243 -10.17 -5.28 20.79
N HIS A 244 -10.77 -4.75 19.72
CA HIS A 244 -11.11 -5.52 18.53
C HIS A 244 -9.86 -6.09 17.84
N LEU A 245 -8.81 -5.27 17.65
CA LEU A 245 -7.55 -5.71 17.06
C LEU A 245 -6.82 -6.74 17.94
N GLN A 246 -6.87 -6.59 19.26
CA GLN A 246 -6.32 -7.58 20.20
C GLN A 246 -7.02 -8.94 20.08
N GLN A 247 -8.35 -8.95 19.92
CA GLN A 247 -9.12 -10.19 19.71
C GLN A 247 -8.78 -10.86 18.37
N LEU A 248 -8.71 -10.08 17.29
CA LEU A 248 -8.28 -10.59 15.98
C LEU A 248 -6.86 -11.15 16.05
N TRP A 249 -5.93 -10.41 16.65
CA TRP A 249 -4.57 -10.87 16.86
C TRP A 249 -4.53 -12.19 17.64
N ALA A 250 -5.25 -12.30 18.76
CA ALA A 250 -5.29 -13.52 19.57
C ALA A 250 -5.79 -14.72 18.76
N ASN A 251 -6.85 -14.53 17.96
CA ASN A 251 -7.37 -15.58 17.08
C ASN A 251 -6.34 -16.03 16.03
N HIS A 252 -5.69 -15.09 15.35
CA HIS A 252 -4.68 -15.41 14.34
C HIS A 252 -3.40 -16.00 14.96
N ALA A 253 -3.01 -15.57 16.16
CA ALA A 253 -1.89 -16.12 16.91
C ALA A 253 -2.14 -17.60 17.27
N VAL A 254 -3.33 -17.92 17.79
CA VAL A 254 -3.73 -19.32 18.08
C VAL A 254 -3.73 -20.17 16.81
N LYS A 255 -4.36 -19.70 15.72
CA LYS A 255 -4.37 -20.42 14.44
C LYS A 255 -2.95 -20.66 13.90
N THR A 256 -2.09 -19.65 13.97
CA THR A 256 -0.68 -19.75 13.55
C THR A 256 0.06 -20.78 14.40
N HIS A 257 -0.13 -20.77 15.72
CA HIS A 257 0.49 -21.74 16.61
C HIS A 257 -0.01 -23.17 16.38
N MET A 258 -1.32 -23.36 16.13
CA MET A 258 -1.87 -24.67 15.76
C MET A 258 -1.18 -25.23 14.51
N LEU A 259 -1.03 -24.42 13.46
CA LEU A 259 -0.33 -24.82 12.23
C LEU A 259 1.14 -25.13 12.50
N TYR A 260 1.81 -24.30 13.30
CA TYR A 260 3.20 -24.53 13.68
C TYR A 260 3.38 -25.86 14.44
N SER A 261 2.48 -26.17 15.38
CA SER A 261 2.48 -27.45 16.09
C SER A 261 2.23 -28.64 15.16
N MET A 262 1.33 -28.51 14.18
CA MET A 262 1.12 -29.53 13.15
C MET A 262 2.38 -29.78 12.31
N LEU A 263 3.10 -28.71 11.90
CA LEU A 263 4.37 -28.82 11.18
C LEU A 263 5.44 -29.54 12.00
N GLN A 264 5.57 -29.20 13.29
CA GLN A 264 6.49 -29.90 14.19
C GLN A 264 6.15 -31.39 14.37
N GLY A 265 4.86 -31.74 14.32
CA GLY A 265 4.42 -33.13 14.29
C GLY A 265 4.92 -33.86 13.03
N LEU A 266 4.78 -33.22 11.86
CA LEU A 266 5.24 -33.78 10.58
C LEU A 266 6.76 -33.93 10.51
N ASP A 267 7.51 -33.06 11.17
CA ASP A 267 8.98 -33.12 11.25
C ASP A 267 9.51 -34.41 11.88
N SER A 268 8.72 -35.07 12.73
CA SER A 268 9.06 -36.35 13.37
C SER A 268 8.69 -37.59 12.53
N VAL A 269 8.01 -37.41 11.39
CA VAL A 269 7.59 -38.54 10.54
C VAL A 269 8.81 -39.18 9.89
N MET A 270 8.90 -40.51 10.00
CA MET A 270 9.95 -41.31 9.35
C MET A 270 9.60 -41.54 7.89
N VAL A 271 10.53 -41.22 6.98
CA VAL A 271 10.36 -41.40 5.54
C VAL A 271 11.52 -42.22 4.99
N THR A 272 11.22 -43.12 4.05
CA THR A 272 12.23 -43.92 3.32
C THR A 272 12.68 -43.17 2.08
N CYS A 273 13.98 -42.86 1.97
CA CYS A 273 14.56 -42.23 0.79
C CYS A 273 14.81 -43.27 -0.30
N ALA A 274 14.02 -43.26 -1.38
CA ALA A 274 14.22 -44.16 -2.51
C ALA A 274 15.38 -43.69 -3.40
N ALA A 275 16.62 -44.09 -3.08
CA ALA A 275 17.74 -43.95 -4.01
C ALA A 275 18.75 -45.09 -3.85
N GLY A 276 18.53 -46.17 -4.61
CA GLY A 276 19.58 -47.00 -5.19
C GLY A 276 20.61 -47.66 -4.26
N THR A 277 20.34 -48.93 -3.94
CA THR A 277 21.31 -49.96 -3.54
C THR A 277 21.92 -49.81 -2.12
N LYS A 278 21.33 -50.62 -1.21
CA LYS A 278 21.75 -51.00 0.16
C LYS A 278 21.23 -50.10 1.30
N MET A 279 20.36 -50.74 2.11
CA MET A 279 19.70 -50.33 3.35
C MET A 279 18.76 -49.11 3.25
N ASP A 280 17.45 -49.40 3.28
CA ASP A 280 16.37 -48.44 3.50
C ASP A 280 16.45 -47.90 4.95
N GLU A 281 17.38 -46.99 5.21
CA GLU A 281 17.46 -46.30 6.50
C GLU A 281 16.38 -45.21 6.54
N ALA A 282 15.31 -45.47 7.30
CA ALA A 282 14.25 -44.49 7.52
C ALA A 282 14.83 -43.28 8.27
N THR A 283 14.62 -42.08 7.73
CA THR A 283 15.11 -40.82 8.31
C THR A 283 13.93 -39.94 8.69
N GLU A 284 14.00 -39.22 9.80
CA GLU A 284 12.99 -38.23 10.17
C GLU A 284 12.92 -37.10 9.12
N TRP A 285 11.72 -36.63 8.81
CA TRP A 285 11.47 -35.58 7.82
C TRP A 285 12.33 -34.33 8.04
N ARG A 286 12.48 -33.88 9.29
CA ARG A 286 13.30 -32.69 9.62
C ARG A 286 14.77 -32.80 9.25
N ASN A 287 15.30 -34.01 9.15
CA ASN A 287 16.72 -34.27 8.86
C ASN A 287 16.98 -34.45 7.36
N ILE A 288 15.94 -34.46 6.52
CA ILE A 288 16.08 -34.55 5.07
C ILE A 288 16.72 -33.26 4.55
N GLN A 289 17.77 -33.42 3.76
CA GLN A 289 18.47 -32.32 3.10
C GLN A 289 18.27 -32.38 1.58
N PRO A 290 17.92 -31.27 0.92
CA PRO A 290 17.59 -29.96 1.50
C PRO A 290 16.21 -29.94 2.18
N SER A 291 16.05 -29.10 3.21
CA SER A 291 14.74 -28.88 3.83
C SER A 291 13.77 -28.20 2.87
N VAL A 292 12.47 -28.54 2.98
CA VAL A 292 11.44 -27.98 2.10
C VAL A 292 10.96 -26.64 2.64
N ILE A 293 11.60 -25.54 2.22
CA ILE A 293 11.18 -24.17 2.54
C ILE A 293 10.50 -23.58 1.30
N LYS A 294 9.17 -23.53 1.30
CA LYS A 294 8.38 -23.02 0.15
C LYS A 294 7.55 -21.77 0.47
N HIS A 295 7.74 -21.13 1.62
CA HIS A 295 6.91 -20.00 2.07
C HIS A 295 6.85 -18.88 1.02
N THR A 296 8.00 -18.51 0.44
CA THR A 296 8.14 -17.47 -0.59
C THR A 296 7.23 -17.70 -1.81
N SER A 297 6.89 -18.95 -2.12
CA SER A 297 6.00 -19.27 -3.27
C SER A 297 4.57 -18.75 -3.13
N ALA A 298 4.08 -18.56 -1.91
CA ALA A 298 2.75 -18.02 -1.66
C ALA A 298 2.66 -16.50 -1.87
N PHE A 299 3.80 -15.81 -2.04
CA PHE A 299 3.89 -14.35 -2.09
C PHE A 299 4.14 -13.79 -3.50
N VAL A 300 4.14 -14.64 -4.53
CA VAL A 300 4.31 -14.24 -5.93
C VAL A 300 3.18 -14.83 -6.77
N GLU A 301 2.54 -14.01 -7.60
CA GLU A 301 1.41 -14.43 -8.43
C GLU A 301 1.82 -15.38 -9.58
N GLY A 302 0.86 -16.23 -9.98
CA GLY A 302 0.96 -17.00 -11.21
C GLY A 302 1.81 -18.26 -11.15
N VAL A 303 2.02 -18.87 -12.33
CA VAL A 303 2.69 -20.17 -12.46
C VAL A 303 4.20 -19.98 -12.52
N LYS A 304 4.92 -20.65 -11.62
CA LYS A 304 6.38 -20.68 -11.65
C LYS A 304 6.90 -21.41 -12.88
N MET A 305 7.84 -20.81 -13.60
CA MET A 305 8.59 -21.51 -14.64
C MET A 305 9.45 -22.61 -14.01
N ARG A 306 9.51 -23.78 -14.66
CA ARG A 306 10.30 -24.93 -14.19
C ARG A 306 11.80 -24.62 -14.11
N THR A 307 12.29 -23.77 -15.01
CA THR A 307 13.67 -23.32 -15.06
C THR A 307 13.68 -21.80 -15.00
N TYR A 308 14.48 -21.25 -14.10
CA TYR A 308 14.61 -19.81 -13.99
C TYR A 308 15.28 -19.23 -15.24
N LYS A 309 14.70 -18.15 -15.79
CA LYS A 309 15.30 -17.36 -16.86
C LYS A 309 15.59 -15.95 -16.32
N PRO A 310 16.82 -15.43 -16.46
CA PRO A 310 17.15 -14.06 -16.05
C PRO A 310 16.21 -13.03 -16.67
N LEU A 311 15.86 -11.99 -15.91
CA LEU A 311 14.85 -10.99 -16.30
C LEU A 311 15.16 -10.33 -17.64
N MET A 312 16.42 -10.00 -17.88
CA MET A 312 16.85 -9.31 -19.11
C MET A 312 16.72 -10.15 -20.37
N ASP A 313 16.67 -11.48 -20.23
CA ASP A 313 16.53 -12.42 -21.35
C ASP A 313 15.06 -12.76 -21.67
N ARG A 314 14.11 -12.31 -20.83
CA ARG A 314 12.70 -12.62 -20.99
C ARG A 314 12.04 -11.81 -22.10
N PRO A 315 10.91 -12.30 -22.65
CA PRO A 315 10.09 -11.48 -23.54
C PRO A 315 9.73 -10.16 -22.86
N LYS A 316 9.78 -9.08 -23.64
CA LYS A 316 9.44 -7.74 -23.17
C LYS A 316 8.01 -7.39 -23.52
N CYS A 317 7.37 -6.60 -22.67
CA CYS A 317 6.04 -6.07 -22.90
C CYS A 317 6.08 -5.00 -24.01
N GLN A 318 4.92 -4.67 -24.56
CA GLN A 318 4.79 -3.52 -25.47
C GLN A 318 5.31 -2.25 -24.79
N GLY A 319 6.10 -1.45 -25.54
CA GLY A 319 6.65 -0.18 -25.06
C GLY A 319 5.58 0.88 -24.81
N LEU A 320 5.95 1.94 -24.09
CA LEU A 320 5.06 3.02 -23.72
C LEU A 320 4.48 3.73 -24.95
N GLU A 321 5.34 4.05 -25.91
CA GLU A 321 4.98 4.80 -27.13
C GLU A 321 3.93 4.04 -27.95
N SER A 322 4.09 2.72 -28.08
CA SER A 322 3.12 1.86 -28.75
C SER A 322 1.77 1.82 -28.02
N ARG A 323 1.77 1.85 -26.68
CA ARG A 323 0.53 1.90 -25.89
C ARG A 323 -0.18 3.24 -26.00
N ILE A 324 0.56 4.34 -25.95
CA ILE A 324 0.01 5.68 -26.15
C ILE A 324 -0.65 5.75 -27.53
N GLN A 325 0.06 5.36 -28.59
CA GLN A 325 -0.51 5.36 -29.94
C GLN A 325 -1.77 4.49 -30.07
N HIS A 326 -1.85 3.36 -29.35
CA HIS A 326 -3.05 2.52 -29.35
C HIS A 326 -4.25 3.24 -28.72
N PHE A 327 -4.08 3.91 -27.58
CA PHE A 327 -5.17 4.60 -26.89
C PHE A 327 -5.54 5.94 -27.54
N VAL A 328 -4.58 6.65 -28.14
CA VAL A 328 -4.84 7.82 -28.98
C VAL A 328 -5.69 7.43 -30.20
N ARG A 329 -5.33 6.35 -30.90
CA ARG A 329 -6.12 5.82 -32.03
C ARG A 329 -7.55 5.44 -31.64
N ARG A 330 -7.77 5.08 -30.38
CA ARG A 330 -9.09 4.76 -29.82
C ARG A 330 -9.83 5.96 -29.23
N GLY A 331 -9.27 7.17 -29.33
CA GLY A 331 -9.88 8.40 -28.81
C GLY A 331 -10.02 8.44 -27.29
N ARG A 332 -9.29 7.59 -26.55
CA ARG A 332 -9.36 7.55 -25.07
C ARG A 332 -8.42 8.54 -24.39
N ILE A 333 -7.39 8.99 -25.10
CA ILE A 333 -6.40 9.97 -24.64
C ILE A 333 -6.03 10.90 -25.78
N GLU A 334 -5.71 12.15 -25.47
CA GLU A 334 -5.20 13.13 -26.44
C GLU A 334 -3.69 12.95 -26.67
N HIS A 335 -3.19 13.37 -27.84
CA HIS A 335 -1.78 13.21 -28.15
C HIS A 335 -0.91 14.08 -27.22
N PRO A 336 0.15 13.55 -26.57
CA PRO A 336 0.97 14.31 -25.61
C PRO A 336 1.62 15.60 -26.15
N HIS A 337 1.60 15.83 -27.48
CA HIS A 337 2.17 17.01 -28.12
C HIS A 337 1.23 18.23 -28.15
N LEU A 338 -0.01 18.10 -27.65
CA LEU A 338 -0.96 19.22 -27.58
C LEU A 338 -0.98 19.94 -26.21
N LEU A 339 -0.54 19.27 -25.13
CA LEU A 339 -0.59 19.82 -23.77
C LEU A 339 0.34 21.04 -23.54
N HIS A 340 1.50 21.11 -24.21
CA HIS A 340 2.42 22.25 -24.06
C HIS A 340 1.90 23.58 -24.65
N LYS A 341 0.87 23.54 -25.52
CA LYS A 341 0.26 24.77 -26.06
C LYS A 341 -0.94 25.26 -25.24
N GLU A 342 -1.57 24.41 -24.43
CA GLU A 342 -2.72 24.79 -23.62
C GLU A 342 -2.32 25.28 -22.22
N GLU A 343 -1.26 24.75 -21.61
CA GLU A 343 -0.75 25.25 -20.32
C GLU A 343 -0.31 26.72 -20.37
N THR A 344 0.13 27.21 -21.53
CA THR A 344 0.48 28.62 -21.74
C THR A 344 -0.72 29.52 -22.01
N LYS A 345 -1.86 28.94 -22.41
CA LYS A 345 -3.11 29.67 -22.65
C LYS A 345 -3.99 29.73 -21.40
N ALA A 346 -4.10 28.62 -20.66
CA ALA A 346 -4.85 28.54 -19.40
C ALA A 346 -4.28 29.44 -18.28
N LYS A 347 -2.98 29.75 -18.31
CA LYS A 347 -2.36 30.72 -17.38
C LYS A 347 -2.70 32.19 -17.67
N ARG A 348 -3.25 32.54 -18.84
CA ARG A 348 -3.66 33.91 -19.16
C ARG A 348 -5.14 34.18 -18.91
N ASP A 349 -5.98 33.15 -19.01
CA ASP A 349 -7.44 33.31 -18.97
C ASP A 349 -8.06 33.19 -17.56
N CYS A 350 -7.26 32.88 -16.53
CA CYS A 350 -7.72 32.78 -15.12
C CYS A 350 -7.68 34.11 -14.33
N ALA A 351 -7.30 35.24 -14.96
CA ALA A 351 -7.14 36.52 -14.25
C ALA A 351 -8.43 37.37 -14.20
N ASP A 352 -9.47 37.05 -14.97
CA ASP A 352 -10.68 37.88 -15.04
C ASP A 352 -11.95 37.02 -14.95
N LYS A 353 -12.56 36.97 -13.76
CA LYS A 353 -14.01 37.09 -13.52
C LYS A 353 -14.39 36.77 -12.06
N GLU A 354 -14.76 37.82 -11.35
CA GLU A 354 -15.48 37.82 -10.06
C GLU A 354 -17.01 37.93 -10.26
N GLU A 355 -17.73 37.46 -9.22
CA GLU A 355 -19.17 37.63 -8.86
C GLU A 355 -20.25 36.96 -9.76
N ASN A 356 -21.32 36.30 -9.25
CA ASN A 356 -22.18 36.59 -8.09
C ASN A 356 -23.01 35.36 -7.57
N THR A 357 -23.16 35.29 -6.22
CA THR A 357 -24.20 34.71 -5.29
C THR A 357 -25.17 33.55 -5.64
N VAL A 358 -25.30 32.55 -4.71
CA VAL A 358 -26.54 32.13 -3.97
C VAL A 358 -26.13 31.37 -2.68
N LEU A 359 -26.78 31.67 -1.53
CA LEU A 359 -26.54 31.07 -0.21
C LEU A 359 -26.94 29.59 -0.13
N GLU A 360 -26.00 28.72 0.27
CA GLU A 360 -26.26 27.40 0.86
C GLU A 360 -25.54 27.26 2.20
N ASN A 361 -26.13 26.51 3.14
CA ASN A 361 -25.58 26.27 4.48
C ASN A 361 -24.18 25.60 4.41
N PRO A 362 -23.27 25.90 5.35
CA PRO A 362 -21.86 25.53 5.22
C PRO A 362 -21.62 24.02 5.47
N SER A 363 -21.03 23.34 4.50
CA SER A 363 -20.45 22.00 4.63
C SER A 363 -18.93 22.12 4.88
N LYS A 364 -18.38 21.37 5.85
CA LYS A 364 -16.92 21.34 6.11
C LYS A 364 -16.33 19.98 5.74
N ARG A 365 -15.10 19.97 5.23
CA ARG A 365 -14.39 18.73 4.87
C ARG A 365 -13.79 18.04 6.08
N VAL A 366 -13.91 16.72 6.11
CA VAL A 366 -13.28 15.81 7.06
C VAL A 366 -12.47 14.79 6.26
N CYS A 367 -11.19 14.65 6.61
CA CYS A 367 -10.32 13.63 6.02
C CYS A 367 -10.44 12.33 6.83
N ILE A 368 -10.59 11.19 6.16
CA ILE A 368 -10.54 9.86 6.79
C ILE A 368 -9.39 9.10 6.12
N ILE A 369 -8.35 8.78 6.89
CA ILE A 369 -7.30 7.88 6.44
C ILE A 369 -7.75 6.45 6.74
N ASP A 370 -7.80 5.64 5.70
CA ASP A 370 -8.12 4.22 5.77
C ASP A 370 -6.87 3.41 6.17
N ALA A 371 -7.08 2.41 7.01
CA ALA A 371 -6.11 1.38 7.34
C ALA A 371 -6.87 0.05 7.28
N GLU A 372 -7.03 -0.49 6.05
CA GLU A 372 -7.62 -1.80 5.87
C GLU A 372 -6.73 -2.88 6.51
N ILE A 373 -7.36 -3.74 7.31
CA ILE A 373 -6.81 -5.03 7.74
C ILE A 373 -7.71 -6.08 7.10
N ASN A 374 -7.27 -6.62 5.96
CA ASN A 374 -7.98 -7.70 5.31
C ASN A 374 -8.00 -8.94 6.22
N SER A 375 -9.22 -9.38 6.57
CA SER A 375 -9.47 -10.65 7.22
C SER A 375 -9.33 -11.79 6.21
N ILE A 376 -8.28 -12.61 6.41
CA ILE A 376 -8.15 -13.91 5.75
C ILE A 376 -9.20 -14.84 6.38
N VAL A 377 -10.22 -15.20 5.61
CA VAL A 377 -11.06 -16.40 5.87
C VAL A 377 -10.42 -17.61 5.22
#